data_AF-A0A5C5VC87-F1
#
_entry.id   AF-A0A5C5VC87-F1
#
_cell.length_a   1.000
_cell.length_b   1.000
_cell.length_c   1.000
_cell.angle_alpha   90.00
_cell.angle_beta   90.00
_cell.angle_gamma   90.00
#
_symmetry.space_group_name_H-M   'P 1'
#
loop_
_entity.id
_entity.type
_entity.pdbx_description
1 polymer ?
#
loop_
_entity_poly.entity_id
_entity_poly.type
_entity_poly.pdbx_seq_one_letter_code
_entity_poly.pdbx_strand_id
1 'polypeptide(L)'
;MDLQGLVNVSGVANLLGTTTFRSTSTTDVTAGSTLVVWGETYYDGGLIDASGIVEQAGDAFVTADQTISTTSVFDWDGPLNDSSFTVENGREFHLTAGSLNPSHNVYNGYLSIHGGLLNVDVADDQWFLADMLRLISGVKGEGAAIRGVDLDVTGGVVAPGPSTHTIFAKTRFVGAGLSFSVGSGTTVRFDASVEFNDGVHSGLDVVTIAQTALVDGGDVASPVFNIEAPAKAELRSGRLRAGELSADGDFTMVGGVLSADVFRGDLVNKCGAMGPGPNPLATGDMVVEGDYEQNDLSTLDIQLASETVFGTITVVGEAVLDGRLNVELLGTYAPVLGDTFKILTAAAINGEFPHLSLLSLGGQLGWNLNYSANMLSLEVADVVFEGDYNDDGVVDAADYTVWRDQFGADRPRLPNEQATPGEVTMEDYDV
;
A
#
# COMPACT_ATOMS: atom_id res chain seq x y z
N MET A 1 18.67 -14.47 -39.70
CA MET A 1 17.78 -14.76 -40.84
C MET A 1 16.87 -13.56 -41.07
N ASP A 2 16.61 -13.18 -42.31
CA ASP A 2 15.69 -12.09 -42.67
C ASP A 2 14.46 -12.73 -43.32
N LEU A 3 13.35 -12.82 -42.58
CA LEU A 3 12.13 -13.52 -42.99
C LEU A 3 11.18 -12.57 -43.70
N GLN A 4 10.81 -12.92 -44.93
CA GLN A 4 9.94 -12.14 -45.81
C GLN A 4 9.00 -13.08 -46.57
N GLY A 5 7.81 -12.57 -46.95
CA GLY A 5 6.81 -13.38 -47.63
C GLY A 5 6.27 -14.51 -46.75
N LEU A 6 5.78 -15.57 -47.39
CA LEU A 6 5.22 -16.71 -46.67
C LEU A 6 6.33 -17.61 -46.11
N VAL A 7 6.29 -17.85 -44.80
CA VAL A 7 7.19 -18.77 -44.10
C VAL A 7 6.35 -19.87 -43.47
N ASN A 8 6.37 -21.07 -44.06
CA ASN A 8 5.64 -22.22 -43.53
C ASN A 8 6.56 -23.09 -42.68
N VAL A 9 6.17 -23.36 -41.44
CA VAL A 9 6.87 -24.25 -40.52
C VAL A 9 6.06 -25.53 -40.35
N SER A 10 6.62 -26.63 -40.86
CA SER A 10 6.10 -27.98 -40.67
C SER A 10 7.12 -28.86 -39.95
N GLY A 11 6.73 -29.49 -38.85
CA GLY A 11 7.65 -30.21 -37.96
C GLY A 11 8.39 -29.26 -37.03
N VAL A 12 9.68 -29.50 -36.77
CA VAL A 12 10.47 -28.65 -35.87
C VAL A 12 11.43 -27.79 -36.69
N ALA A 13 11.28 -26.47 -36.62
CA ALA A 13 12.21 -25.50 -37.19
C ALA A 13 12.97 -24.76 -36.08
N ASN A 14 14.30 -24.76 -36.18
CA ASN A 14 15.17 -23.99 -35.30
C ASN A 14 15.86 -22.90 -36.11
N LEU A 15 15.55 -21.65 -35.81
CA LEU A 15 16.27 -20.50 -36.36
C LEU A 15 17.42 -20.18 -35.43
N LEU A 16 18.65 -20.32 -35.91
CA LEU A 16 19.86 -20.08 -35.12
C LEU A 16 20.43 -18.69 -35.43
N GLY A 17 20.64 -17.90 -34.39
CA GLY A 17 21.21 -16.56 -34.48
C GLY A 17 20.17 -15.49 -34.82
N THR A 18 20.64 -14.25 -34.96
CA THR A 18 19.76 -13.07 -35.11
C THR A 18 18.71 -13.27 -36.20
N THR A 19 17.43 -13.11 -35.86
CA THR A 19 16.29 -13.29 -36.76
C THR A 19 15.46 -12.01 -36.85
N THR A 20 15.02 -11.64 -38.05
CA THR A 20 14.13 -10.49 -38.27
C THR A 20 12.89 -10.97 -39.00
N PHE A 21 11.73 -10.79 -38.40
CA PHE A 21 10.42 -10.93 -39.05
C PHE A 21 10.07 -9.58 -39.66
N ARG A 22 10.05 -9.49 -40.99
CA ARG A 22 9.74 -8.23 -41.67
C ARG A 22 8.24 -8.02 -41.75
N SER A 23 7.85 -6.77 -41.96
CA SER A 23 6.47 -6.33 -42.21
C SER A 23 5.75 -7.11 -43.32
N THR A 24 6.50 -7.66 -44.28
CA THR A 24 5.97 -8.46 -45.39
C THR A 24 5.91 -9.97 -45.10
N SER A 25 6.34 -10.40 -43.91
CA SER A 25 6.32 -11.80 -43.52
C SER A 25 4.94 -12.23 -43.03
N THR A 26 4.56 -13.43 -43.43
CA THR A 26 3.46 -14.18 -42.81
C THR A 26 4.04 -15.54 -42.44
N THR A 27 4.19 -15.79 -41.15
CA THR A 27 4.72 -17.06 -40.64
C THR A 27 3.57 -17.93 -40.17
N ASP A 28 3.37 -19.06 -40.85
CA ASP A 28 2.40 -20.09 -40.49
C ASP A 28 3.13 -21.25 -39.80
N VAL A 29 2.85 -21.45 -38.52
CA VAL A 29 3.31 -22.63 -37.77
C VAL A 29 2.15 -23.59 -37.61
N THR A 30 2.17 -24.67 -38.38
CA THR A 30 1.03 -25.59 -38.45
C THR A 30 0.86 -26.38 -37.14
N ALA A 31 -0.35 -26.87 -36.86
CA ALA A 31 -0.62 -27.73 -35.73
C ALA A 31 0.36 -28.91 -35.61
N GLY A 32 0.89 -29.14 -34.41
CA GLY A 32 1.91 -30.16 -34.13
C GLY A 32 3.33 -29.80 -34.56
N SER A 33 3.54 -28.62 -35.13
CA SER A 33 4.87 -28.07 -35.44
C SER A 33 5.37 -27.16 -34.33
N THR A 34 6.68 -26.95 -34.28
CA THR A 34 7.33 -26.02 -33.36
C THR A 34 8.29 -25.13 -34.14
N LEU A 35 8.18 -23.82 -33.96
CA LEU A 35 9.17 -22.84 -34.37
C LEU A 35 9.93 -22.35 -33.13
N VAL A 36 11.23 -22.63 -33.07
CA VAL A 36 12.11 -22.10 -32.03
C VAL A 36 13.02 -21.04 -32.65
N VAL A 37 12.99 -19.82 -32.10
CA VAL A 37 13.81 -18.71 -32.55
C VAL A 37 14.91 -18.47 -31.51
N TRP A 38 16.14 -18.87 -31.85
CA TRP A 38 17.30 -18.74 -30.98
C TRP A 38 18.10 -17.47 -31.27
N GLY A 39 18.45 -16.74 -30.21
CA GLY A 39 19.21 -15.48 -30.30
C GLY A 39 18.32 -14.25 -30.45
N GLU A 40 18.92 -13.11 -30.82
CA GLU A 40 18.18 -11.86 -30.94
C GLU A 40 17.08 -11.93 -32.01
N THR A 41 15.84 -11.64 -31.63
CA THR A 41 14.70 -11.56 -32.54
C THR A 41 14.25 -10.11 -32.72
N TYR A 42 14.08 -9.68 -33.96
CA TYR A 42 13.53 -8.38 -34.31
C TYR A 42 12.18 -8.60 -34.99
N TYR A 43 11.11 -8.19 -34.32
CA TYR A 43 9.79 -8.09 -34.90
C TYR A 43 9.67 -6.72 -35.57
N ASP A 44 9.89 -6.68 -36.88
CA ASP A 44 9.80 -5.51 -37.75
C ASP A 44 8.47 -5.53 -38.51
N GLY A 45 7.43 -6.03 -37.84
CA GLY A 45 6.06 -6.19 -38.31
C GLY A 45 5.76 -7.55 -38.95
N GLY A 46 4.60 -7.61 -39.62
CA GLY A 46 4.11 -8.82 -40.26
C GLY A 46 3.17 -9.58 -39.34
N LEU A 47 2.90 -10.85 -39.66
CA LEU A 47 1.99 -11.69 -38.90
C LEU A 47 2.63 -13.04 -38.61
N ILE A 48 2.56 -13.46 -37.35
CA ILE A 48 2.77 -14.85 -36.98
C ILE A 48 1.40 -15.41 -36.62
N ASP A 49 0.92 -16.36 -37.42
CA ASP A 49 -0.33 -17.08 -37.21
C ASP A 49 0.02 -18.55 -36.99
N ALA A 50 -0.15 -19.03 -35.77
CA ALA A 50 0.33 -20.34 -35.37
C ALA A 50 -0.83 -21.20 -34.83
N SER A 51 -0.97 -22.39 -35.38
CA SER A 51 -1.73 -23.48 -34.74
C SER A 51 -0.82 -24.45 -34.00
N GLY A 52 0.49 -24.34 -34.18
CA GLY A 52 1.55 -25.01 -33.43
C GLY A 52 2.22 -24.12 -32.38
N ILE A 53 3.38 -24.56 -31.89
CA ILE A 53 4.13 -23.89 -30.81
C ILE A 53 5.13 -22.90 -31.41
N VAL A 54 5.23 -21.72 -30.82
CA VAL A 54 6.31 -20.76 -31.09
C VAL A 54 7.08 -20.54 -29.80
N GLU A 55 8.40 -20.69 -29.84
CA GLU A 55 9.30 -20.50 -28.70
C GLU A 55 10.27 -19.36 -28.98
N GLN A 56 10.23 -18.30 -28.17
CA GLN A 56 11.15 -17.18 -28.21
C GLN A 56 12.29 -17.43 -27.21
N ALA A 57 13.41 -18.00 -27.70
CA ALA A 57 14.51 -18.50 -26.89
C ALA A 57 15.72 -17.55 -26.85
N GLY A 58 15.47 -16.24 -26.88
CA GLY A 58 16.47 -15.19 -26.84
C GLY A 58 15.85 -13.81 -26.74
N ASP A 59 16.67 -12.77 -26.63
CA ASP A 59 16.19 -11.39 -26.51
C ASP A 59 15.37 -10.97 -27.73
N ALA A 60 14.26 -10.28 -27.51
CA ALA A 60 13.35 -9.88 -28.57
C ALA A 60 13.02 -8.39 -28.54
N PHE A 61 12.90 -7.80 -29.73
CA PHE A 61 12.69 -6.38 -29.95
C PHE A 61 11.53 -6.16 -30.94
N VAL A 62 10.45 -5.52 -30.50
CA VAL A 62 9.33 -5.10 -31.35
C VAL A 62 9.66 -3.73 -31.94
N THR A 63 10.28 -3.74 -33.11
CA THR A 63 10.77 -2.55 -33.82
C THR A 63 9.73 -1.89 -34.74
N ALA A 64 8.66 -2.60 -35.08
CA ALA A 64 7.44 -2.10 -35.71
C ALA A 64 6.23 -2.85 -35.14
N ASP A 65 5.02 -2.31 -35.32
CA ASP A 65 3.79 -2.89 -34.74
C ASP A 65 3.63 -4.35 -35.16
N GLN A 66 3.44 -5.22 -34.17
CA GLN A 66 3.52 -6.66 -34.35
C GLN A 66 2.29 -7.34 -33.77
N THR A 67 1.75 -8.28 -34.53
CA THR A 67 0.73 -9.21 -34.05
C THR A 67 1.26 -10.64 -34.10
N ILE A 68 1.11 -11.35 -32.99
CA ILE A 68 1.32 -12.80 -32.88
C ILE A 68 0.01 -13.40 -32.40
N SER A 69 -0.52 -14.33 -33.18
CA SER A 69 -1.72 -15.09 -32.85
C SER A 69 -1.37 -16.56 -32.86
N THR A 70 -1.53 -17.23 -31.72
CA THR A 70 -1.45 -18.68 -31.64
C THR A 70 -2.63 -19.28 -30.91
N THR A 71 -3.21 -20.36 -31.45
CA THR A 71 -4.20 -21.14 -30.72
C THR A 71 -3.56 -22.15 -29.76
N SER A 72 -2.23 -22.25 -29.75
CA SER A 72 -1.45 -23.17 -28.93
C SER A 72 -0.55 -22.37 -27.98
N VAL A 73 0.75 -22.69 -27.90
CA VAL A 73 1.68 -22.06 -26.97
C VAL A 73 2.53 -21.02 -27.69
N PHE A 74 2.64 -19.83 -27.11
CA PHE A 74 3.72 -18.89 -27.39
C PHE A 74 4.62 -18.87 -26.15
N ASP A 75 5.67 -19.69 -26.16
CA ASP A 75 6.65 -19.75 -25.07
C ASP A 75 7.51 -18.48 -25.12
N TRP A 76 7.14 -17.49 -24.29
CA TRP A 76 7.60 -16.10 -24.46
C TRP A 76 9.00 -15.85 -23.89
N ASP A 77 9.36 -16.52 -22.80
CA ASP A 77 10.71 -16.49 -22.23
C ASP A 77 11.56 -17.69 -22.66
N GLY A 78 10.94 -18.65 -23.36
CA GLY A 78 11.60 -19.79 -23.95
C GLY A 78 12.06 -20.81 -22.90
N PRO A 79 12.72 -21.89 -23.33
CA PRO A 79 13.06 -23.00 -22.45
C PRO A 79 14.08 -22.65 -21.35
N LEU A 80 14.76 -21.51 -21.47
CA LEU A 80 15.73 -21.02 -20.49
C LEU A 80 15.11 -20.06 -19.47
N ASN A 81 13.89 -19.56 -19.71
CA ASN A 81 13.17 -18.65 -18.83
C ASN A 81 13.91 -17.34 -18.50
N ASP A 82 14.74 -16.84 -19.42
CA ASP A 82 15.62 -15.68 -19.20
C ASP A 82 15.58 -14.62 -20.32
N SER A 83 14.77 -14.83 -21.36
CA SER A 83 14.73 -13.93 -22.52
C SER A 83 14.16 -12.57 -22.17
N SER A 84 14.86 -11.49 -22.52
CA SER A 84 14.30 -10.13 -22.42
C SER A 84 13.39 -9.82 -23.61
N PHE A 85 12.35 -9.01 -23.38
CA PHE A 85 11.43 -8.59 -24.42
C PHE A 85 11.21 -7.08 -24.35
N THR A 86 11.49 -6.40 -25.45
CA THR A 86 11.39 -4.94 -25.54
C THR A 86 10.37 -4.55 -26.60
N VAL A 87 9.33 -3.82 -26.18
CA VAL A 87 8.47 -3.07 -27.08
C VAL A 87 9.12 -1.71 -27.32
N GLU A 88 9.65 -1.50 -28.53
CA GLU A 88 10.39 -0.28 -28.84
C GLU A 88 9.49 0.94 -28.93
N ASN A 89 10.13 2.09 -29.04
CA ASN A 89 9.47 3.37 -28.86
C ASN A 89 8.21 3.58 -29.72
N GLY A 90 7.06 3.71 -29.05
CA GLY A 90 5.76 3.99 -29.66
C GLY A 90 5.21 2.84 -30.49
N ARG A 91 5.69 1.61 -30.26
CA ARG A 91 5.22 0.40 -30.96
C ARG A 91 4.11 -0.29 -30.21
N GLU A 92 3.32 -1.04 -30.95
CA GLU A 92 2.28 -1.90 -30.40
C GLU A 92 2.66 -3.38 -30.57
N PHE A 93 2.58 -4.15 -29.49
CA PHE A 93 2.69 -5.60 -29.52
C PHE A 93 1.37 -6.22 -29.07
N HIS A 94 0.77 -7.01 -29.95
CA HIS A 94 -0.45 -7.77 -29.69
C HIS A 94 -0.13 -9.26 -29.71
N LEU A 95 -0.28 -9.90 -28.55
CA LEU A 95 -0.16 -11.34 -28.40
C LEU A 95 -1.52 -11.93 -28.04
N THR A 96 -2.00 -12.86 -28.84
CA THR A 96 -3.09 -13.76 -28.49
C THR A 96 -2.54 -15.17 -28.48
N ALA A 97 -2.59 -15.87 -27.35
CA ALA A 97 -2.05 -17.22 -27.22
C ALA A 97 -3.02 -18.15 -26.49
N GLY A 98 -2.90 -19.47 -26.69
CA GLY A 98 -3.54 -20.44 -25.80
C GLY A 98 -2.89 -20.39 -24.42
N SER A 99 -1.56 -20.41 -24.36
CA SER A 99 -0.77 -20.19 -23.14
C SER A 99 0.59 -19.53 -23.42
N LEU A 100 1.18 -18.89 -22.41
CA LEU A 100 2.53 -18.27 -22.50
C LEU A 100 3.68 -19.22 -22.22
N ASN A 101 3.43 -20.37 -21.59
CA ASN A 101 4.36 -21.48 -21.56
C ASN A 101 3.58 -22.80 -21.39
N PRO A 102 4.21 -23.97 -21.59
CA PRO A 102 3.51 -25.27 -21.56
C PRO A 102 3.02 -25.70 -20.18
N SER A 103 3.46 -25.04 -19.11
CA SER A 103 3.17 -25.43 -17.72
C SER A 103 2.29 -24.43 -16.98
N HIS A 104 2.43 -23.12 -17.22
CA HIS A 104 1.71 -22.00 -16.60
C HIS A 104 1.81 -20.74 -17.49
N ASN A 105 0.94 -19.74 -17.37
CA ASN A 105 1.07 -18.48 -18.14
C ASN A 105 2.10 -17.53 -17.54
N VAL A 106 3.33 -18.00 -17.29
CA VAL A 106 4.37 -17.21 -16.60
C VAL A 106 5.44 -16.75 -17.59
N TYR A 107 5.74 -15.46 -17.55
CA TYR A 107 6.90 -14.85 -18.17
C TYR A 107 7.91 -14.46 -17.09
N ASN A 108 9.09 -15.08 -17.13
CA ASN A 108 10.15 -14.92 -16.14
C ASN A 108 11.27 -13.97 -16.59
N GLY A 109 11.12 -13.37 -17.77
CA GLY A 109 12.12 -12.48 -18.36
C GLY A 109 11.96 -11.01 -17.98
N TYR A 110 12.84 -10.19 -18.57
CA TYR A 110 12.81 -8.73 -18.45
C TYR A 110 11.93 -8.12 -19.53
N LEU A 111 10.77 -7.60 -19.16
CA LEU A 111 9.85 -6.92 -20.09
C LEU A 111 10.03 -5.41 -20.02
N SER A 112 10.33 -4.77 -21.15
CA SER A 112 10.46 -3.31 -21.26
C SER A 112 9.50 -2.76 -22.31
N ILE A 113 8.79 -1.68 -21.98
CA ILE A 113 7.84 -1.01 -22.89
C ILE A 113 8.24 0.47 -22.99
N HIS A 114 8.65 0.92 -24.17
CA HIS A 114 9.22 2.26 -24.39
C HIS A 114 8.17 3.27 -24.90
N GLY A 115 7.05 3.42 -24.21
CA GLY A 115 5.90 4.12 -24.80
C GLY A 115 5.28 3.30 -25.93
N GLY A 116 3.97 3.41 -26.12
CA GLY A 116 3.22 2.48 -26.97
C GLY A 116 2.44 1.46 -26.14
N LEU A 117 2.16 0.30 -26.71
CA LEU A 117 1.18 -0.65 -26.17
C LEU A 117 1.70 -2.08 -26.12
N LEU A 118 1.49 -2.71 -24.97
CA LEU A 118 1.49 -4.15 -24.83
C LEU A 118 0.06 -4.65 -24.64
N ASN A 119 -0.40 -5.57 -25.48
CA ASN A 119 -1.68 -6.26 -25.34
C ASN A 119 -1.48 -7.78 -25.31
N VAL A 120 -1.82 -8.42 -24.19
CA VAL A 120 -1.63 -9.86 -23.99
C VAL A 120 -2.94 -10.53 -23.62
N ASP A 121 -3.42 -11.40 -24.51
CA ASP A 121 -4.63 -12.20 -24.30
C ASP A 121 -4.25 -13.68 -24.29
N VAL A 122 -4.61 -14.38 -23.20
CA VAL A 122 -4.42 -15.83 -23.07
C VAL A 122 -5.70 -16.54 -22.68
N ALA A 123 -5.83 -17.82 -23.02
CA ALA A 123 -7.09 -18.56 -22.89
C ALA A 123 -7.58 -18.74 -21.44
N ASP A 124 -6.68 -18.71 -20.46
CA ASP A 124 -7.04 -18.82 -19.03
C ASP A 124 -7.39 -17.45 -18.39
N ASP A 125 -7.46 -16.39 -19.20
CA ASP A 125 -7.74 -15.01 -18.78
C ASP A 125 -6.79 -14.43 -17.71
N GLN A 126 -5.61 -15.05 -17.53
CA GLN A 126 -4.59 -14.56 -16.60
C GLN A 126 -3.19 -14.96 -17.04
N TRP A 127 -2.24 -14.03 -16.86
CA TRP A 127 -0.81 -14.30 -16.97
C TRP A 127 0.00 -13.65 -15.86
N PHE A 128 1.23 -14.15 -15.67
CA PHE A 128 2.12 -13.80 -14.57
C PHE A 128 3.41 -13.20 -15.12
N LEU A 129 3.82 -12.07 -14.56
CA LEU A 129 5.13 -11.46 -14.80
C LEU A 129 6.00 -11.65 -13.56
N ALA A 130 6.99 -12.53 -13.67
CA ALA A 130 7.71 -13.03 -12.50
C ALA A 130 9.04 -12.33 -12.19
N ASP A 131 9.68 -11.71 -13.18
CA ASP A 131 10.90 -10.91 -12.97
C ASP A 131 10.60 -9.41 -13.12
N MET A 132 11.21 -8.69 -14.06
CA MET A 132 11.11 -7.23 -14.10
C MET A 132 10.16 -6.73 -15.19
N LEU A 133 9.26 -5.81 -14.83
CA LEU A 133 8.56 -4.93 -15.76
C LEU A 133 9.15 -3.53 -15.72
N ARG A 134 9.50 -2.99 -16.90
CA ARG A 134 9.99 -1.63 -17.05
C ARG A 134 9.08 -0.81 -17.96
N LEU A 135 8.52 0.25 -17.41
CA LEU A 135 7.65 1.19 -18.13
C LEU A 135 8.45 2.45 -18.43
N ILE A 136 8.83 2.68 -19.68
CA ILE A 136 9.69 3.81 -20.06
C ILE A 136 8.87 4.80 -20.89
N SER A 137 9.07 6.09 -20.68
CA SER A 137 8.52 7.13 -21.55
C SER A 137 9.04 6.96 -22.99
N GLY A 138 8.16 7.07 -23.96
CA GLY A 138 8.55 7.20 -25.36
C GLY A 138 9.27 8.54 -25.63
N VAL A 139 9.86 8.65 -26.83
CA VAL A 139 10.66 9.80 -27.29
C VAL A 139 9.86 11.11 -27.30
N LYS A 140 8.53 11.03 -27.40
CA LYS A 140 7.61 12.20 -27.34
C LYS A 140 7.02 12.43 -25.94
N GLY A 141 7.45 11.68 -24.92
CA GLY A 141 6.87 11.71 -23.57
C GLY A 141 5.60 10.89 -23.41
N GLU A 142 5.21 10.10 -24.43
CA GLU A 142 4.10 9.16 -24.36
C GLU A 142 4.42 8.04 -23.35
N GLY A 143 3.52 7.75 -22.42
CA GLY A 143 3.75 6.62 -21.51
C GLY A 143 3.40 5.28 -22.16
N ALA A 144 4.01 4.21 -21.64
CA ALA A 144 3.61 2.84 -21.91
C ALA A 144 2.16 2.54 -21.46
N ALA A 145 1.48 1.69 -22.23
CA ALA A 145 0.18 1.13 -21.90
C ALA A 145 0.21 -0.40 -21.87
N ILE A 146 -0.54 -1.00 -20.94
CA ILE A 146 -0.75 -2.45 -20.86
C ILE A 146 -2.24 -2.75 -20.94
N ARG A 147 -2.62 -3.69 -21.82
CA ARG A 147 -3.98 -4.19 -22.06
C ARG A 147 -4.00 -5.71 -22.10
N GLY A 148 -5.21 -6.25 -22.13
CA GLY A 148 -5.48 -7.66 -22.29
C GLY A 148 -6.15 -8.22 -21.04
N VAL A 149 -5.90 -9.50 -20.78
CA VAL A 149 -6.46 -10.23 -19.64
C VAL A 149 -5.72 -9.92 -18.32
N ASP A 150 -6.11 -10.55 -17.22
CA ASP A 150 -5.58 -10.25 -15.89
C ASP A 150 -4.05 -10.45 -15.81
N LEU A 151 -3.37 -9.49 -15.18
CA LEU A 151 -1.92 -9.48 -14.97
C LEU A 151 -1.59 -9.64 -13.49
N ASP A 152 -0.93 -10.74 -13.15
CA ASP A 152 -0.28 -10.91 -11.86
C ASP A 152 1.19 -10.52 -11.96
N VAL A 153 1.60 -9.54 -11.18
CA VAL A 153 3.02 -9.14 -11.08
C VAL A 153 3.59 -9.72 -9.81
N THR A 154 4.58 -10.61 -9.94
CA THR A 154 5.29 -11.19 -8.80
C THR A 154 6.73 -10.71 -8.65
N GLY A 155 7.30 -10.12 -9.69
CA GLY A 155 8.62 -9.50 -9.64
C GLY A 155 8.56 -7.96 -9.64
N GLY A 156 9.68 -7.30 -9.93
CA GLY A 156 9.81 -5.85 -9.74
C GLY A 156 9.19 -5.01 -10.86
N VAL A 157 8.70 -3.81 -10.52
CA VAL A 157 8.25 -2.80 -11.49
C VAL A 157 9.07 -1.53 -11.38
N VAL A 158 9.56 -1.02 -12.50
CA VAL A 158 10.33 0.23 -12.57
C VAL A 158 9.78 1.15 -13.66
N ALA A 159 9.43 2.39 -13.31
CA ALA A 159 8.96 3.39 -14.26
C ALA A 159 9.78 4.69 -14.17
N PRO A 160 10.89 4.83 -14.93
CA PRO A 160 11.77 6.00 -14.83
C PRO A 160 11.31 7.20 -15.67
N GLY A 161 11.71 8.41 -15.25
CA GLY A 161 11.47 9.68 -15.96
C GLY A 161 10.19 10.38 -15.48
N PRO A 162 9.70 11.40 -16.21
CA PRO A 162 8.33 11.86 -16.09
C PRO A 162 7.48 11.40 -17.29
N SER A 163 6.49 10.54 -17.04
CA SER A 163 5.43 10.19 -18.00
C SER A 163 4.19 9.67 -17.29
N THR A 164 3.07 9.53 -18.00
CA THR A 164 1.88 8.83 -17.47
C THR A 164 1.75 7.46 -18.13
N HIS A 165 2.04 6.41 -17.37
CA HIS A 165 1.81 5.03 -17.79
C HIS A 165 0.39 4.60 -17.42
N THR A 166 -0.29 3.88 -18.30
CA THR A 166 -1.69 3.47 -18.07
C THR A 166 -1.85 1.96 -18.19
N ILE A 167 -2.35 1.34 -17.14
CA ILE A 167 -2.63 -0.09 -17.10
C ILE A 167 -4.14 -0.28 -17.17
N PHE A 168 -4.60 -0.87 -18.27
CA PHE A 168 -6.01 -1.18 -18.55
C PHE A 168 -6.35 -2.64 -18.24
N ALA A 169 -5.36 -3.48 -17.97
CA ALA A 169 -5.56 -4.84 -17.49
C ALA A 169 -5.80 -4.82 -15.97
N LYS A 170 -6.68 -5.68 -15.46
CA LYS A 170 -6.76 -5.90 -14.02
C LYS A 170 -5.40 -6.38 -13.55
N THR A 171 -4.89 -5.78 -12.48
CA THR A 171 -3.53 -6.05 -12.00
C THR A 171 -3.55 -6.49 -10.55
N ARG A 172 -2.76 -7.51 -10.23
CA ARG A 172 -2.53 -7.93 -8.85
C ARG A 172 -1.03 -8.00 -8.58
N PHE A 173 -0.59 -7.30 -7.55
CA PHE A 173 0.78 -7.37 -7.06
C PHE A 173 0.85 -8.41 -5.93
N VAL A 174 1.60 -9.49 -6.17
CA VAL A 174 1.67 -10.67 -5.31
C VAL A 174 3.12 -11.06 -5.06
N GLY A 175 3.55 -11.18 -3.81
CA GLY A 175 4.92 -11.58 -3.47
C GLY A 175 5.64 -10.59 -2.56
N ALA A 176 6.11 -11.09 -1.42
CA ALA A 176 6.73 -10.30 -0.37
C ALA A 176 8.03 -9.56 -0.77
N GLY A 177 8.69 -9.98 -1.86
CA GLY A 177 9.92 -9.37 -2.38
C GLY A 177 9.71 -8.38 -3.53
N LEU A 178 8.46 -8.14 -3.93
CA LEU A 178 8.15 -7.22 -5.00
C LEU A 178 8.53 -5.79 -4.61
N SER A 179 9.18 -5.09 -5.54
CA SER A 179 9.46 -3.66 -5.43
C SER A 179 8.82 -2.93 -6.59
N PHE A 180 8.13 -1.83 -6.30
CA PHE A 180 7.55 -0.96 -7.31
C PHE A 180 8.10 0.45 -7.13
N SER A 181 8.96 0.87 -8.06
CA SER A 181 9.62 2.17 -8.05
C SER A 181 9.26 2.99 -9.29
N VAL A 182 8.95 4.26 -9.07
CA VAL A 182 8.54 5.25 -10.06
C VAL A 182 9.43 6.49 -9.91
N GLY A 183 9.95 6.99 -11.02
CA GLY A 183 10.76 8.21 -11.03
C GLY A 183 9.93 9.46 -10.78
N SER A 184 10.58 10.55 -10.34
CA SER A 184 9.89 11.82 -10.12
C SER A 184 9.21 12.34 -11.41
N GLY A 185 8.00 12.85 -11.27
CA GLY A 185 7.14 13.32 -12.34
C GLY A 185 6.42 12.21 -13.11
N THR A 186 6.50 10.94 -12.66
CA THR A 186 5.78 9.84 -13.30
C THR A 186 4.49 9.51 -12.57
N THR A 187 3.44 9.29 -13.36
CA THR A 187 2.18 8.74 -12.90
C THR A 187 2.03 7.32 -13.41
N VAL A 188 1.69 6.39 -12.52
CA VAL A 188 1.11 5.10 -12.93
C VAL A 188 -0.38 5.14 -12.65
N ARG A 189 -1.16 5.05 -13.73
CA ARG A 189 -2.61 5.07 -13.72
C ARG A 189 -3.15 3.66 -13.93
N PHE A 190 -4.05 3.24 -13.04
CA PHE A 190 -4.81 2.01 -13.17
C PHE A 190 -6.23 2.34 -13.66
N ASP A 191 -6.47 2.08 -14.95
CA ASP A 191 -7.78 2.20 -15.62
C ASP A 191 -8.60 0.90 -15.53
N ALA A 192 -8.12 -0.06 -14.75
CA ALA A 192 -8.82 -1.27 -14.33
C ALA A 192 -8.55 -1.53 -12.83
N SER A 193 -9.14 -2.60 -12.29
CA SER A 193 -8.96 -2.97 -10.89
C SER A 193 -7.50 -3.27 -10.57
N VAL A 194 -7.01 -2.81 -9.41
CA VAL A 194 -5.68 -3.13 -8.88
C VAL A 194 -5.76 -3.69 -7.46
N GLU A 195 -4.98 -4.73 -7.18
CA GLU A 195 -4.85 -5.34 -5.87
C GLU A 195 -3.37 -5.28 -5.41
N PHE A 196 -3.11 -4.65 -4.26
CA PHE A 196 -1.82 -4.62 -3.58
C PHE A 196 -1.87 -5.61 -2.40
N ASN A 197 -1.46 -6.85 -2.62
CA ASN A 197 -1.60 -7.91 -1.62
C ASN A 197 -0.33 -8.14 -0.79
N ASP A 198 0.84 -7.80 -1.33
CA ASP A 198 2.13 -8.05 -0.70
C ASP A 198 3.20 -7.05 -1.20
N GLY A 199 4.40 -7.13 -0.62
CA GLY A 199 5.58 -6.43 -1.11
C GLY A 199 5.72 -5.01 -0.59
N VAL A 200 6.79 -4.34 -1.03
CA VAL A 200 7.08 -2.95 -0.67
C VAL A 200 6.99 -2.11 -1.94
N HIS A 201 5.92 -1.34 -2.05
CA HIS A 201 5.70 -0.40 -3.16
C HIS A 201 6.21 0.97 -2.74
N SER A 202 7.52 1.02 -2.44
CA SER A 202 8.19 2.24 -1.99
C SER A 202 8.96 2.89 -3.13
N GLY A 203 8.83 4.21 -3.24
CA GLY A 203 9.42 4.98 -4.33
C GLY A 203 8.45 5.18 -5.49
N LEU A 204 7.15 5.10 -5.25
CA LEU A 204 6.14 5.64 -6.15
C LEU A 204 6.26 7.18 -6.16
N ASP A 205 5.80 7.87 -7.22
CA ASP A 205 5.67 9.33 -7.22
C ASP A 205 4.20 9.73 -7.24
N VAL A 206 3.49 9.39 -8.33
CA VAL A 206 2.03 9.51 -8.41
C VAL A 206 1.41 8.16 -8.77
N VAL A 207 0.47 7.70 -7.95
CA VAL A 207 -0.45 6.60 -8.30
C VAL A 207 -1.85 7.19 -8.51
N THR A 208 -2.52 6.75 -9.57
CA THR A 208 -3.90 7.16 -9.85
C THR A 208 -4.79 5.94 -10.06
N ILE A 209 -5.86 5.87 -9.29
CA ILE A 209 -6.88 4.82 -9.34
C ILE A 209 -8.11 5.39 -10.03
N ALA A 210 -8.48 4.80 -11.17
CA ALA A 210 -9.64 5.22 -11.94
C ALA A 210 -10.82 4.22 -11.89
N GLN A 211 -10.60 3.04 -11.32
CA GLN A 211 -11.62 1.99 -11.14
C GLN A 211 -11.69 1.52 -9.69
N THR A 212 -11.04 0.41 -9.34
CA THR A 212 -11.04 -0.09 -7.97
C THR A 212 -9.63 -0.39 -7.51
N ALA A 213 -9.27 0.02 -6.30
CA ALA A 213 -8.05 -0.40 -5.63
C ALA A 213 -8.38 -1.17 -4.36
N LEU A 214 -7.62 -2.23 -4.11
CA LEU A 214 -7.65 -2.96 -2.85
C LEU A 214 -6.23 -3.04 -2.31
N VAL A 215 -6.02 -2.57 -1.07
CA VAL A 215 -4.79 -2.83 -0.32
C VAL A 215 -5.12 -3.92 0.70
N ASP A 216 -4.64 -5.13 0.45
CA ASP A 216 -4.87 -6.31 1.30
C ASP A 216 -3.55 -6.98 1.69
N GLY A 217 -2.59 -6.14 2.04
CA GLY A 217 -1.29 -6.51 2.56
C GLY A 217 -0.20 -5.57 2.06
N GLY A 218 1.06 -5.94 2.28
CA GLY A 218 2.21 -5.14 1.88
C GLY A 218 2.28 -3.73 2.49
N ASP A 219 3.13 -2.90 1.89
CA ASP A 219 3.34 -1.49 2.23
C ASP A 219 3.32 -0.65 0.95
N VAL A 220 2.28 0.15 0.76
CA VAL A 220 2.10 1.05 -0.38
C VAL A 220 2.49 2.46 0.04
N ALA A 221 3.52 3.03 -0.59
CA ALA A 221 4.01 4.35 -0.25
C ALA A 221 4.20 5.24 -1.48
N SER A 222 3.42 6.32 -1.58
CA SER A 222 3.45 7.27 -2.70
C SER A 222 3.33 8.72 -2.22
N PRO A 223 4.17 9.67 -2.66
CA PRO A 223 3.97 11.10 -2.41
C PRO A 223 2.55 11.55 -2.74
N VAL A 224 1.98 11.08 -3.85
CA VAL A 224 0.59 11.35 -4.23
C VAL A 224 -0.15 10.06 -4.56
N PHE A 225 -1.29 9.84 -3.92
CA PHE A 225 -2.21 8.72 -4.19
C PHE A 225 -3.61 9.27 -4.50
N ASN A 226 -4.02 9.20 -5.76
CA ASN A 226 -5.28 9.75 -6.23
C ASN A 226 -6.32 8.66 -6.48
N ILE A 227 -7.53 8.87 -5.99
CA ILE A 227 -8.70 8.03 -6.26
C ILE A 227 -9.72 8.95 -6.95
N GLU A 228 -9.88 8.80 -8.26
CA GLU A 228 -10.76 9.67 -9.05
C GLU A 228 -12.22 9.31 -8.82
N ALA A 229 -13.16 10.25 -8.95
CA ALA A 229 -14.58 9.88 -9.01
C ALA A 229 -14.90 9.16 -10.33
N PRO A 230 -15.65 8.03 -10.35
CA PRO A 230 -16.34 7.36 -9.24
C PRO A 230 -15.60 6.11 -8.72
N ALA A 231 -14.27 6.09 -8.82
CA ALA A 231 -13.42 4.99 -8.38
C ALA A 231 -13.59 4.72 -6.88
N LYS A 232 -13.18 3.52 -6.47
CA LYS A 232 -13.25 3.07 -5.08
C LYS A 232 -11.91 2.51 -4.63
N ALA A 233 -11.49 2.82 -3.41
CA ALA A 233 -10.33 2.21 -2.80
C ALA A 233 -10.65 1.71 -1.39
N GLU A 234 -10.22 0.49 -1.10
CA GLU A 234 -10.44 -0.15 0.20
C GLU A 234 -9.09 -0.55 0.80
N LEU A 235 -8.85 -0.12 2.05
CA LEU A 235 -7.72 -0.60 2.85
C LEU A 235 -8.24 -1.69 3.79
N ARG A 236 -7.89 -2.95 3.50
CA ARG A 236 -8.26 -4.13 4.29
C ARG A 236 -7.18 -4.57 5.25
N SER A 237 -5.93 -4.54 4.81
CA SER A 237 -4.76 -4.89 5.62
C SER A 237 -3.51 -4.20 5.05
N GLY A 238 -2.33 -4.43 5.62
CA GLY A 238 -1.10 -3.76 5.19
C GLY A 238 -1.03 -2.29 5.61
N ARG A 239 -0.21 -1.50 4.89
CA ARG A 239 -0.01 -0.07 5.13
C ARG A 239 -0.21 0.73 3.86
N LEU A 240 -0.93 1.85 3.96
CA LEU A 240 -1.01 2.87 2.91
C LEU A 240 -0.42 4.17 3.46
N ARG A 241 0.62 4.67 2.80
CA ARG A 241 1.38 5.84 3.18
C ARG A 241 1.39 6.85 2.05
N ALA A 242 1.00 8.09 2.33
CA ALA A 242 1.05 9.15 1.33
C ALA A 242 1.56 10.48 1.85
N GLY A 243 2.10 11.32 0.97
CA GLY A 243 2.16 12.76 1.28
C GLY A 243 0.75 13.32 1.19
N GLU A 244 0.16 13.21 0.00
CA GLU A 244 -1.24 13.54 -0.27
C GLU A 244 -2.00 12.29 -0.74
N LEU A 245 -3.12 12.00 -0.09
CA LEU A 245 -4.14 11.07 -0.56
C LEU A 245 -5.39 11.87 -0.96
N SER A 246 -5.73 11.90 -2.25
CA SER A 246 -6.92 12.58 -2.74
C SER A 246 -8.04 11.57 -3.01
N ALA A 247 -9.08 11.59 -2.19
CA ALA A 247 -10.26 10.72 -2.31
C ALA A 247 -11.44 11.47 -2.96
N ASP A 248 -11.32 11.78 -4.26
CA ASP A 248 -12.46 12.30 -5.04
C ASP A 248 -13.51 11.19 -5.27
N GLY A 249 -13.07 9.94 -5.31
CA GLY A 249 -13.90 8.73 -5.24
C GLY A 249 -14.07 8.20 -3.80
N ASP A 250 -14.66 7.01 -3.65
CA ASP A 250 -14.89 6.42 -2.32
C ASP A 250 -13.58 5.84 -1.77
N PHE A 251 -13.16 6.25 -0.57
CA PHE A 251 -12.13 5.56 0.20
C PHE A 251 -12.73 5.01 1.50
N THR A 252 -12.36 3.78 1.88
CA THR A 252 -12.81 3.19 3.15
C THR A 252 -11.71 2.34 3.75
N MET A 253 -11.51 2.47 5.06
CA MET A 253 -10.66 1.57 5.83
C MET A 253 -11.53 0.52 6.52
N VAL A 254 -11.33 -0.75 6.20
CA VAL A 254 -11.91 -1.88 6.93
C VAL A 254 -10.85 -2.70 7.67
N GLY A 255 -9.63 -2.15 7.75
CA GLY A 255 -8.46 -2.68 8.42
C GLY A 255 -7.21 -1.90 7.99
N GLY A 256 -6.04 -2.52 8.16
CA GLY A 256 -4.76 -1.93 7.77
C GLY A 256 -4.37 -0.67 8.55
N VAL A 257 -3.30 -0.02 8.10
CA VAL A 257 -2.80 1.25 8.67
C VAL A 257 -2.76 2.32 7.59
N LEU A 258 -3.49 3.42 7.79
CA LEU A 258 -3.36 4.62 6.96
C LEU A 258 -2.45 5.62 7.64
N SER A 259 -1.60 6.26 6.84
CA SER A 259 -0.88 7.44 7.28
C SER A 259 -0.64 8.39 6.10
N ALA A 260 -0.97 9.66 6.28
CA ALA A 260 -0.76 10.70 5.27
C ALA A 260 -0.41 12.06 5.90
N ASP A 261 0.21 12.95 5.13
CA ASP A 261 0.33 14.36 5.54
C ASP A 261 -0.99 15.09 5.29
N VAL A 262 -1.63 14.82 4.15
CA VAL A 262 -2.94 15.37 3.76
C VAL A 262 -3.82 14.25 3.20
N PHE A 263 -5.06 14.17 3.69
CA PHE A 263 -6.16 13.39 3.14
C PHE A 263 -7.23 14.36 2.65
N ARG A 264 -7.53 14.38 1.35
CA ARG A 264 -8.60 15.21 0.77
C ARG A 264 -9.87 14.39 0.59
N GLY A 265 -10.98 14.85 1.15
CA GLY A 265 -12.26 14.14 1.17
C GLY A 265 -12.63 13.61 2.55
N ASP A 266 -13.77 12.93 2.62
CA ASP A 266 -14.29 12.36 3.88
C ASP A 266 -13.60 11.03 4.18
N LEU A 267 -13.13 10.87 5.42
CA LEU A 267 -12.39 9.70 5.87
C LEU A 267 -13.23 8.86 6.84
N VAL A 268 -13.57 7.64 6.43
CA VAL A 268 -14.27 6.66 7.29
C VAL A 268 -13.32 5.52 7.66
N ASN A 269 -12.98 5.44 8.95
CA ASN A 269 -12.23 4.34 9.52
C ASN A 269 -13.17 3.36 10.23
N LYS A 270 -13.40 2.18 9.63
CA LYS A 270 -14.32 1.16 10.17
C LYS A 270 -13.65 0.17 11.11
N CYS A 271 -12.48 -0.34 10.74
CA CYS A 271 -11.74 -1.31 11.55
C CYS A 271 -10.20 -1.20 11.43
N GLY A 272 -9.69 -0.09 10.91
CA GLY A 272 -8.27 0.13 10.69
C GLY A 272 -7.62 0.98 11.77
N ALA A 273 -6.31 1.18 11.64
CA ALA A 273 -5.57 2.16 12.42
C ALA A 273 -5.17 3.34 11.54
N MET A 274 -5.21 4.55 12.08
CA MET A 274 -4.62 5.72 11.43
C MET A 274 -3.76 6.52 12.38
N GLY A 275 -2.72 7.14 11.85
CA GLY A 275 -1.84 8.01 12.61
C GLY A 275 -1.17 9.05 11.72
N PRO A 276 -0.54 10.07 12.31
CA PRO A 276 -0.05 11.20 11.56
C PRO A 276 1.27 10.92 10.82
N GLY A 277 1.33 11.34 9.54
CA GLY A 277 2.53 11.37 8.68
C GLY A 277 3.15 9.99 8.34
N PRO A 278 3.65 9.76 7.10
CA PRO A 278 3.99 8.42 6.56
C PRO A 278 5.14 7.70 7.28
N ASN A 279 5.77 8.33 8.27
CA ASN A 279 6.83 7.73 9.05
C ASN A 279 6.31 7.38 10.45
N PRO A 280 6.00 6.10 10.74
CA PRO A 280 5.56 5.68 12.09
C PRO A 280 6.62 5.89 13.18
N LEU A 281 7.84 6.33 12.82
CA LEU A 281 8.95 6.65 13.72
C LEU A 281 9.28 8.14 13.79
N ALA A 282 8.51 9.01 13.14
CA ALA A 282 8.62 10.46 13.28
C ALA A 282 7.23 11.05 13.56
N THR A 283 7.16 11.97 14.51
CA THR A 283 5.93 12.71 14.78
C THR A 283 5.62 13.56 13.54
N GLY A 284 4.60 13.17 12.77
CA GLY A 284 4.06 13.96 11.68
C GLY A 284 2.82 14.74 12.10
N ASP A 285 2.27 15.51 11.17
CA ASP A 285 0.91 16.04 11.25
C ASP A 285 0.10 15.36 10.14
N MET A 286 -1.19 15.15 10.35
CA MET A 286 -2.12 14.77 9.30
C MET A 286 -3.28 15.75 9.25
N VAL A 287 -3.60 16.22 8.04
CA VAL A 287 -4.77 17.05 7.78
C VAL A 287 -5.82 16.23 7.02
N VAL A 288 -7.03 16.13 7.54
CA VAL A 288 -8.20 15.60 6.83
C VAL A 288 -9.02 16.79 6.33
N GLU A 289 -8.97 17.07 5.03
CA GLU A 289 -9.75 18.12 4.38
C GLU A 289 -11.17 17.64 4.04
N GLY A 290 -11.90 17.20 5.06
CA GLY A 290 -13.26 16.68 5.01
C GLY A 290 -13.73 16.32 6.41
N ASP A 291 -14.77 15.50 6.50
CA ASP A 291 -15.21 14.90 7.75
C ASP A 291 -14.37 13.64 8.09
N TYR A 292 -14.29 13.31 9.37
CA TYR A 292 -13.62 12.10 9.86
C TYR A 292 -14.57 11.31 10.77
N GLU A 293 -14.78 10.04 10.44
CA GLU A 293 -15.56 9.10 11.25
C GLU A 293 -14.67 7.92 11.68
N GLN A 294 -14.50 7.74 12.99
CA GLN A 294 -13.91 6.55 13.57
C GLN A 294 -14.99 5.67 14.21
N ASN A 295 -15.00 4.39 13.86
CA ASN A 295 -15.94 3.41 14.43
C ASN A 295 -15.34 2.65 15.63
N ASP A 296 -16.19 1.89 16.33
CA ASP A 296 -15.89 1.06 17.52
C ASP A 296 -14.70 0.11 17.41
N LEU A 297 -14.41 -0.43 16.22
CA LEU A 297 -13.28 -1.34 15.99
C LEU A 297 -11.99 -0.66 15.52
N SER A 298 -12.01 0.66 15.38
CA SER A 298 -10.89 1.43 14.82
C SER A 298 -9.97 2.02 15.87
N THR A 299 -8.76 2.38 15.45
CA THR A 299 -7.74 3.00 16.32
C THR A 299 -7.19 4.28 15.72
N LEU A 300 -7.09 5.32 16.56
CA LEU A 300 -6.29 6.50 16.30
C LEU A 300 -4.97 6.36 17.07
N ASP A 301 -3.86 6.33 16.34
CA ASP A 301 -2.50 6.23 16.87
C ASP A 301 -1.83 7.61 16.92
N ILE A 302 -1.33 8.00 18.09
CA ILE A 302 -0.61 9.25 18.32
C ILE A 302 0.74 8.97 18.96
N GLN A 303 1.81 9.52 18.39
CA GLN A 303 3.17 9.41 18.94
C GLN A 303 3.63 10.72 19.59
N LEU A 304 4.26 10.65 20.77
CA LEU A 304 4.83 11.79 21.49
C LEU A 304 6.36 11.64 21.60
N ALA A 305 7.13 12.56 21.05
CA ALA A 305 8.60 12.56 21.14
C ALA A 305 9.16 13.64 22.08
N SER A 306 8.40 14.71 22.33
CA SER A 306 8.63 15.72 23.37
C SER A 306 7.38 16.59 23.56
N GLU A 307 7.38 17.52 24.52
CA GLU A 307 6.32 18.52 24.73
C GLU A 307 6.01 19.36 23.47
N THR A 308 6.96 19.48 22.54
CA THR A 308 6.82 20.30 21.32
C THR A 308 6.84 19.51 20.02
N VAL A 309 7.01 18.19 20.11
CA VAL A 309 7.18 17.30 18.96
C VAL A 309 6.33 16.06 19.22
N PHE A 310 5.12 16.08 18.67
CA PHE A 310 4.10 15.04 18.84
C PHE A 310 3.19 15.00 17.62
N GLY A 311 2.52 13.87 17.42
CA GLY A 311 1.58 13.66 16.33
C GLY A 311 0.31 14.48 16.50
N THR A 312 -0.14 15.17 15.44
CA THR A 312 -1.42 15.89 15.45
C THR A 312 -2.33 15.50 14.29
N ILE A 313 -3.63 15.45 14.55
CA ILE A 313 -4.67 15.32 13.53
C ILE A 313 -5.46 16.62 13.46
N THR A 314 -5.56 17.20 12.26
CA THR A 314 -6.43 18.33 11.98
C THR A 314 -7.52 17.90 11.03
N VAL A 315 -8.76 17.82 11.50
CA VAL A 315 -9.95 17.59 10.68
C VAL A 315 -10.54 18.95 10.32
N VAL A 316 -10.74 19.22 9.04
CA VAL A 316 -11.34 20.49 8.59
C VAL A 316 -12.85 20.51 8.86
N GLY A 317 -13.50 19.37 8.73
CA GLY A 317 -14.92 19.16 9.00
C GLY A 317 -15.19 18.64 10.42
N GLU A 318 -16.23 17.81 10.54
CA GLU A 318 -16.64 17.14 11.77
C GLU A 318 -15.75 15.91 12.04
N ALA A 319 -15.36 15.70 13.30
CA ALA A 319 -14.74 14.48 13.77
C ALA A 319 -15.70 13.72 14.69
N VAL A 320 -16.10 12.52 14.28
CA VAL A 320 -16.89 11.57 15.08
C VAL A 320 -15.94 10.51 15.65
N LEU A 321 -15.84 10.45 16.98
CA LEU A 321 -14.90 9.61 17.71
C LEU A 321 -15.60 8.43 18.37
N ASP A 322 -15.09 7.23 18.11
CA ASP A 322 -15.43 5.97 18.77
C ASP A 322 -14.18 5.06 18.78
N GLY A 323 -14.29 3.85 19.32
CA GLY A 323 -13.22 2.86 19.31
C GLY A 323 -12.05 3.24 20.23
N ARG A 324 -10.83 3.18 19.71
CA ARG A 324 -9.61 3.28 20.51
C ARG A 324 -8.79 4.52 20.19
N LEU A 325 -8.30 5.18 21.24
CA LEU A 325 -7.12 6.04 21.17
C LEU A 325 -5.90 5.29 21.72
N ASN A 326 -4.83 5.25 20.94
CA ASN A 326 -3.54 4.70 21.34
C ASN A 326 -2.48 5.81 21.34
N VAL A 327 -1.75 5.94 22.45
CA VAL A 327 -0.71 6.96 22.62
C VAL A 327 0.61 6.28 22.97
N GLU A 328 1.61 6.52 22.13
CA GLU A 328 2.93 5.93 22.26
C GLU A 328 3.99 7.01 22.51
N LEU A 329 4.92 6.74 23.43
CA LEU A 329 6.09 7.59 23.64
C LEU A 329 7.25 7.13 22.75
N LEU A 330 7.88 8.06 22.04
CA LEU A 330 9.05 7.78 21.20
C LEU A 330 10.36 8.04 21.95
N GLY A 331 11.34 7.17 21.70
CA GLY A 331 12.69 7.31 22.25
C GLY A 331 12.71 7.16 23.78
N THR A 332 13.28 8.14 24.47
CA THR A 332 13.40 8.17 25.93
C THR A 332 12.56 9.28 26.55
N TYR A 333 11.57 9.79 25.83
CA TYR A 333 10.73 10.87 26.35
C TYR A 333 9.95 10.39 27.57
N ALA A 334 10.05 11.15 28.66
CA ALA A 334 9.32 10.94 29.90
C ALA A 334 8.52 12.22 30.18
N PRO A 335 7.20 12.22 29.90
CA PRO A 335 6.35 13.35 30.17
C PRO A 335 6.38 13.76 31.64
N VAL A 336 6.32 15.07 31.92
CA VAL A 336 6.32 15.62 33.28
C VAL A 336 4.99 16.32 33.59
N LEU A 337 4.71 16.52 34.88
CA LEU A 337 3.51 17.21 35.34
C LEU A 337 3.30 18.55 34.62
N GLY A 338 2.12 18.72 34.02
CA GLY A 338 1.72 19.91 33.27
C GLY A 338 1.99 19.86 31.77
N ASP A 339 2.73 18.86 31.27
CA ASP A 339 2.92 18.68 29.82
C ASP A 339 1.55 18.53 29.15
N THR A 340 1.32 19.28 28.08
CA THR A 340 0.03 19.31 27.37
C THR A 340 0.21 19.07 25.87
N PHE A 341 -0.55 18.15 25.31
CA PHE A 341 -0.47 17.74 23.91
C PHE A 341 -1.82 17.92 23.24
N LYS A 342 -1.87 18.81 22.25
CA LYS A 342 -3.06 19.05 21.44
C LYS A 342 -3.09 18.09 20.27
N ILE A 343 -3.67 16.92 20.47
CA ILE A 343 -3.55 15.79 19.54
C ILE A 343 -4.59 15.81 18.42
N LEU A 344 -5.75 16.46 18.62
CA LEU A 344 -6.78 16.55 17.59
C LEU A 344 -7.49 17.91 17.60
N THR A 345 -7.75 18.44 16.41
CA THR A 345 -8.69 19.55 16.17
C THR A 345 -9.68 19.22 15.09
N ALA A 346 -10.89 19.77 15.22
CA ALA A 346 -11.96 19.63 14.24
C ALA A 346 -12.84 20.90 14.22
N ALA A 347 -13.70 21.06 13.20
CA ALA A 347 -14.76 22.08 13.26
C ALA A 347 -15.78 21.76 14.36
N ALA A 348 -16.06 20.47 14.56
CA ALA A 348 -16.81 19.93 15.69
C ALA A 348 -16.26 18.55 16.05
N ILE A 349 -16.21 18.24 17.34
CA ILE A 349 -15.94 16.88 17.84
C ILE A 349 -17.21 16.32 18.45
N ASN A 350 -17.60 15.13 18.01
CA ASN A 350 -18.71 14.37 18.56
C ASN A 350 -18.22 12.99 19.03
N GLY A 351 -18.70 12.55 20.19
CA GLY A 351 -18.24 11.30 20.80
C GLY A 351 -16.91 11.46 21.57
N GLU A 352 -16.50 10.37 22.19
CA GLU A 352 -15.26 10.23 22.97
C GLU A 352 -14.71 8.82 22.72
N PHE A 353 -13.42 8.59 22.96
CA PHE A 353 -12.86 7.25 22.84
C PHE A 353 -13.26 6.37 24.04
N PRO A 354 -14.09 5.32 23.86
CA PRO A 354 -14.45 4.41 24.95
C PRO A 354 -13.29 3.52 25.41
N HIS A 355 -12.24 3.39 24.59
CA HIS A 355 -11.07 2.58 24.89
C HIS A 355 -9.78 3.41 24.78
N LEU A 356 -8.99 3.41 25.84
CA LEU A 356 -7.73 4.13 25.93
C LEU A 356 -6.58 3.14 26.07
N SER A 357 -5.57 3.28 25.22
CA SER A 357 -4.30 2.56 25.28
C SER A 357 -3.21 3.60 25.50
N LEU A 358 -2.96 3.92 26.77
CA LEU A 358 -2.01 4.96 27.18
C LEU A 358 -0.88 4.33 27.99
N LEU A 359 0.34 4.80 27.80
CA LEU A 359 1.48 4.34 28.60
C LEU A 359 1.35 4.86 30.05
N SER A 360 1.68 4.01 31.02
CA SER A 360 1.86 4.43 32.42
C SER A 360 3.06 5.38 32.52
N LEU A 361 2.87 6.51 33.19
CA LEU A 361 3.91 7.53 33.39
C LEU A 361 4.80 7.26 34.61
N GLY A 362 4.37 6.36 35.50
CA GLY A 362 5.03 6.08 36.78
C GLY A 362 4.83 7.17 37.82
N GLY A 363 5.01 6.82 39.10
CA GLY A 363 4.67 7.69 40.22
C GLY A 363 3.20 8.11 40.20
N GLN A 364 2.90 9.29 40.76
CA GLN A 364 1.54 9.86 40.80
C GLN A 364 1.15 10.60 39.51
N LEU A 365 1.73 10.25 38.36
CA LEU A 365 1.39 10.89 37.10
C LEU A 365 0.45 10.01 36.28
N GLY A 366 -0.51 10.66 35.64
CA GLY A 366 -1.34 10.02 34.64
C GLY A 366 -1.86 11.00 33.61
N TRP A 367 -2.64 10.46 32.67
CA TRP A 367 -3.18 11.20 31.55
C TRP A 367 -4.58 11.69 31.86
N ASN A 368 -4.78 13.00 31.81
CA ASN A 368 -6.09 13.62 31.76
C ASN A 368 -6.45 13.93 30.29
N LEU A 369 -7.61 13.46 29.84
CA LEU A 369 -8.12 13.73 28.50
C LEU A 369 -9.13 14.87 28.56
N ASN A 370 -8.79 15.99 27.94
CA ASN A 370 -9.61 17.17 27.90
C ASN A 370 -10.31 17.28 26.54
N TYR A 371 -11.58 16.86 26.49
CA TYR A 371 -12.46 17.03 25.33
C TYR A 371 -13.16 18.39 25.36
N SER A 372 -13.25 19.02 24.20
CA SER A 372 -14.02 20.24 23.98
C SER A 372 -14.74 20.16 22.65
N ALA A 373 -15.53 21.19 22.32
CA ALA A 373 -16.32 21.20 21.08
C ALA A 373 -15.47 21.09 19.79
N ASN A 374 -14.18 21.43 19.83
CA ASN A 374 -13.33 21.51 18.64
C ASN A 374 -11.88 21.04 18.86
N MET A 375 -11.58 20.48 20.03
CA MET A 375 -10.22 20.06 20.40
C MET A 375 -10.26 18.91 21.39
N LEU A 376 -9.36 17.94 21.18
CA LEU A 376 -8.96 16.96 22.17
C LEU A 376 -7.49 17.20 22.53
N SER A 377 -7.21 17.30 23.81
CA SER A 377 -5.85 17.41 24.34
C SER A 377 -5.60 16.40 25.47
N LEU A 378 -4.35 15.97 25.56
CA LEU A 378 -3.82 15.17 26.66
C LEU A 378 -3.07 16.11 27.59
N GLU A 379 -3.26 15.96 28.89
CA GLU A 379 -2.51 16.67 29.93
C GLU A 379 -1.91 15.64 30.88
N VAL A 380 -0.63 15.82 31.23
CA VAL A 380 -0.02 15.07 32.31
C VAL A 380 -0.41 15.72 33.62
N ALA A 381 -1.20 15.02 34.41
CA ALA A 381 -1.73 15.53 35.68
C ALA A 381 -1.33 14.61 36.83
N ASP A 382 -1.40 15.15 38.05
CA ASP A 382 -1.33 14.35 39.25
C ASP A 382 -2.58 13.44 39.30
N VAL A 383 -2.34 12.14 39.42
CA VAL A 383 -3.36 11.14 39.68
C VAL A 383 -3.24 10.72 41.12
N VAL A 384 -4.34 10.94 41.84
CA VAL A 384 -4.53 10.41 43.18
C VAL A 384 -5.02 8.99 43.04
N PHE A 385 -4.17 8.01 43.39
CA PHE A 385 -4.62 6.62 43.48
C PHE A 385 -5.36 6.42 44.81
N GLU A 386 -6.64 6.08 44.74
CA GLU A 386 -7.35 5.62 45.93
C GLU A 386 -6.63 4.38 46.48
N GLY A 387 -6.29 4.40 47.77
CA GLY A 387 -5.50 3.34 48.40
C GLY A 387 -3.98 3.57 48.43
N ASP A 388 -3.43 4.59 47.76
CA ASP A 388 -2.02 5.01 47.90
C ASP A 388 -1.86 5.87 49.16
N TYR A 389 -1.92 5.20 50.31
CA TYR A 389 -1.93 5.82 51.62
C TYR A 389 -0.56 6.32 52.07
N ASN A 390 0.53 5.87 51.46
CA ASN A 390 1.87 6.37 51.76
C ASN A 390 2.31 7.53 50.82
N ASP A 391 1.50 7.83 49.79
CA ASP A 391 1.69 8.92 48.82
C ASP A 391 2.96 8.74 47.95
N ASP A 392 3.29 7.50 47.60
CA ASP A 392 4.47 7.15 46.78
C ASP A 392 4.15 6.87 45.30
N GLY A 393 2.87 6.88 44.93
CA GLY A 393 2.38 6.71 43.58
C GLY A 393 2.15 5.27 43.15
N VAL A 394 2.18 4.32 44.09
CA VAL A 394 1.88 2.92 43.86
C VAL A 394 0.98 2.41 44.98
N VAL A 395 -0.10 1.71 44.65
CA VAL A 395 -0.90 0.99 45.65
C VAL A 395 -0.29 -0.39 45.86
N ASP A 396 0.43 -0.59 46.96
CA ASP A 396 1.06 -1.85 47.33
C ASP A 396 1.00 -2.19 48.83
N ALA A 397 1.83 -3.14 49.27
CA ALA A 397 1.84 -3.60 50.66
C ALA A 397 2.29 -2.52 51.66
N ALA A 398 3.01 -1.48 51.22
CA ALA A 398 3.40 -0.36 52.05
C ALA A 398 2.19 0.50 52.45
N ASP A 399 1.22 0.70 51.56
CA ASP A 399 0.00 1.45 51.86
C ASP A 399 -0.86 0.74 52.90
N TYR A 400 -0.92 -0.59 52.83
CA TYR A 400 -1.56 -1.39 53.87
C TYR A 400 -0.96 -1.10 55.26
N THR A 401 0.36 -0.86 55.36
CA THR A 401 0.97 -0.53 56.65
C THR A 401 0.53 0.84 57.16
N VAL A 402 0.38 1.82 56.25
CA VAL A 402 -0.15 3.15 56.61
C VAL A 402 -1.61 3.05 57.05
N TRP A 403 -2.47 2.34 56.29
CA TRP A 403 -3.85 2.06 56.68
C TRP A 403 -3.93 1.41 58.07
N ARG A 404 -3.15 0.34 58.27
CA ARG A 404 -3.16 -0.44 59.52
C ARG A 404 -2.74 0.40 60.73
N ASP A 405 -1.76 1.29 60.57
CA ASP A 405 -1.27 2.15 61.65
C ASP A 405 -2.29 3.25 62.03
N GLN A 406 -3.13 3.68 61.08
CA GLN A 406 -4.17 4.68 61.32
C GLN A 406 -5.50 4.07 61.80
N PHE A 407 -5.75 2.79 61.53
CA PHE A 407 -7.00 2.12 61.92
C PHE A 407 -7.24 2.15 63.44
N GLY A 408 -8.30 2.84 63.85
CA GLY A 408 -8.67 3.01 65.27
C GLY A 408 -7.86 4.06 66.04
N ALA A 409 -7.08 4.90 65.36
CA ALA A 409 -6.37 6.02 65.99
C ALA A 409 -7.34 7.15 66.41
N ASP A 410 -6.96 7.96 67.41
CA ASP A 410 -7.81 9.05 67.93
C ASP A 410 -7.99 10.23 66.94
N ARG A 411 -7.12 10.33 65.92
CA ARG A 411 -7.14 11.34 64.84
C ARG A 411 -6.50 10.77 63.58
N PRO A 412 -7.14 9.79 62.93
CA PRO A 412 -6.52 9.08 61.84
C PRO A 412 -6.45 10.00 60.60
N ARG A 413 -5.43 9.77 59.76
CA ARG A 413 -5.30 10.43 58.46
C ARG A 413 -4.72 9.47 57.47
N LEU A 414 -5.46 9.20 56.40
CA LEU A 414 -4.92 8.57 55.21
C LEU A 414 -4.82 9.60 54.09
N PRO A 415 -3.60 9.88 53.59
CA PRO A 415 -3.43 10.50 52.27
C PRO A 415 -4.28 9.77 51.23
N ASN A 416 -4.82 10.47 50.23
CA ASN A 416 -5.51 9.83 49.09
C ASN A 416 -6.74 8.96 49.43
N GLU A 417 -7.31 9.13 50.63
CA GLU A 417 -8.52 8.48 51.11
C GLU A 417 -9.78 9.08 50.49
N GLN A 418 -10.66 8.24 49.92
CA GLN A 418 -11.96 8.68 49.38
C GLN A 418 -13.16 7.90 49.94
N ALA A 419 -12.97 6.71 50.52
CA ALA A 419 -14.05 5.86 51.02
C ALA A 419 -14.72 6.41 52.30
N THR A 420 -13.96 6.77 53.35
CA THR A 420 -14.53 7.34 54.58
C THR A 420 -13.87 8.63 55.12
N PRO A 421 -13.86 9.74 54.34
CA PRO A 421 -13.05 10.94 54.64
C PRO A 421 -13.04 11.39 56.11
N GLY A 422 -11.89 11.19 56.76
CA GLY A 422 -11.63 11.64 58.14
C GLY A 422 -11.90 10.59 59.22
N GLU A 423 -12.27 9.38 58.81
CA GLU A 423 -12.28 8.16 59.61
C GLU A 423 -11.45 7.11 58.89
N VAL A 424 -10.88 6.14 59.62
CA VAL A 424 -10.20 5.01 58.99
C VAL A 424 -10.94 3.74 59.35
N THR A 425 -11.68 3.20 58.38
CA THR A 425 -12.58 2.07 58.54
C THR A 425 -12.18 0.88 57.66
N MET A 426 -13.02 -0.14 57.63
CA MET A 426 -12.78 -1.32 56.79
C MET A 426 -13.06 -1.02 55.32
N GLU A 427 -13.94 -0.06 55.05
CA GLU A 427 -14.26 0.40 53.71
C GLU A 427 -13.01 0.97 52.99
N ASP A 428 -12.09 1.62 53.72
CA ASP A 428 -10.80 2.09 53.17
C ASP A 428 -9.82 0.94 52.85
N TYR A 429 -10.00 -0.25 53.44
CA TYR A 429 -9.16 -1.42 53.15
C TYR A 429 -9.64 -2.19 51.92
N ASP A 430 -10.92 -2.04 51.57
CA ASP A 430 -11.55 -2.74 50.44
C ASP A 430 -11.40 -1.98 49.11
N VAL A 431 -10.77 -0.80 49.13
CA VAL A 431 -10.22 -0.06 47.99
C VAL A 431 -8.96 -0.77 47.49
#